data_AF-A0A2I0NYK4-F1
#
_entry.id   AF-A0A2I0NYK4-F1
#
_cell.length_a   1.000
_cell.length_b   1.000
_cell.length_c   1.000
_cell.angle_alpha   90.00
_cell.angle_beta   90.00
_cell.angle_gamma   90.00
#
_symmetry.space_group_name_H-M   'P 1'
#
loop_
_entity.id
_entity.type
_entity.pdbx_description
1 polymer ?
#
loop_
_entity_poly.entity_id
_entity_poly.type
_entity_poly.pdbx_seq_one_letter_code
_entity_poly.pdbx_strand_id
1 'polypeptide(L)'
;MLLDLNHNSPEVIWKEILSKDDRYKITRFEKGGFVVQEITDGDAIEDFYKYYAENLNHIKGYVLPHACFQKLLDIFSPDEVRVAVLTNNGLFAGGNLTMLDPARKIAYFTFLALNRNLPNKYSPTYYLSWEGINWAWENGYERVSFGRERPDNPRVRGKQKFGAERVPIHSRVVLLSKTASRLYQLRKTFQGGGQADDPFPGQVS
;
A
#
# COMPACT_ATOMS: atom_id res chain seq x y z
N MET A 1 2.97 7.61 3.85
CA MET A 1 2.33 8.59 2.96
C MET A 1 0.95 8.09 2.69
N LEU A 2 -0.05 8.94 2.87
CA LEU A 2 -1.45 8.55 2.86
C LEU A 2 -2.19 9.46 1.89
N LEU A 3 -2.93 8.86 0.97
CA LEU A 3 -3.90 9.54 0.13
C LEU A 3 -5.29 9.30 0.75
N ASP A 4 -6.03 10.38 0.95
CA ASP A 4 -7.43 10.36 1.32
C ASP A 4 -8.28 10.49 0.05
N LEU A 5 -9.04 9.45 -0.27
CA LEU A 5 -9.85 9.38 -1.48
C LEU A 5 -11.19 10.11 -1.34
N ASN A 6 -11.67 10.34 -0.10
CA ASN A 6 -12.85 11.16 0.14
C ASN A 6 -12.54 12.64 -0.13
N HIS A 7 -11.31 13.08 0.14
CA HIS A 7 -10.85 14.41 -0.23
C HIS A 7 -10.40 14.51 -1.69
N ASN A 8 -9.62 13.54 -2.16
CA ASN A 8 -9.07 13.48 -3.52
C ASN A 8 -9.59 12.23 -4.23
N SER A 9 -10.80 12.29 -4.79
CA SER A 9 -11.35 11.18 -5.59
C SER A 9 -10.50 10.94 -6.86
N PRO A 10 -10.58 9.76 -7.49
CA PRO A 10 -9.85 9.51 -8.75
C PRO A 10 -10.14 10.57 -9.82
N GLU A 11 -11.38 11.06 -9.94
CA GLU A 11 -11.72 12.12 -10.89
C GLU A 11 -10.94 13.42 -10.63
N VAL A 12 -10.85 13.85 -9.36
CA VAL A 12 -10.08 15.04 -8.94
C VAL A 12 -8.58 14.82 -9.17
N ILE A 13 -8.03 13.67 -8.75
CA ILE A 13 -6.62 13.32 -8.98
C ILE A 13 -6.30 13.36 -10.48
N TRP A 14 -7.17 12.80 -11.32
CA TRP A 14 -6.98 12.75 -12.76
C TRP A 14 -7.03 14.11 -13.43
N LYS A 15 -8.01 14.95 -13.08
CA LYS A 15 -8.25 16.24 -13.76
C LYS A 15 -7.32 17.34 -13.24
N GLU A 16 -7.13 17.41 -11.92
CA GLU A 16 -6.57 18.60 -11.25
C GLU A 16 -5.14 18.38 -10.73
N ILE A 17 -4.84 17.19 -10.20
CA ILE A 17 -3.55 16.93 -9.52
C ILE A 17 -2.50 16.38 -10.49
N LEU A 18 -2.85 15.38 -11.31
CA LEU A 18 -1.90 14.78 -12.25
C LEU A 18 -1.54 15.75 -13.37
N SER A 19 -0.26 15.79 -13.74
CA SER A 19 0.18 16.58 -14.90
C SER A 19 -0.16 15.88 -16.22
N LYS A 20 -0.06 16.61 -17.34
CA LYS A 20 -0.19 16.04 -18.69
C LYS A 20 0.84 14.92 -18.96
N ASP A 21 2.04 15.03 -18.40
CA ASP A 21 3.11 14.01 -18.49
C ASP A 21 2.78 12.77 -17.66
N ASP A 22 2.19 12.94 -16.47
CA ASP A 22 1.80 11.80 -15.62
C ASP A 22 0.63 11.03 -16.23
N ARG A 23 -0.42 11.72 -16.71
CA ARG A 23 -1.51 11.11 -17.51
C ARG A 23 -0.99 10.43 -18.79
N TYR A 24 0.02 11.00 -19.45
CA TYR A 24 0.66 10.36 -20.59
C TYR A 24 1.32 9.04 -20.17
N LYS A 25 2.14 9.03 -19.12
CA LYS A 25 2.82 7.81 -18.63
C LYS A 25 1.84 6.68 -18.26
N ILE A 26 0.67 7.03 -17.71
CA ILE A 26 -0.40 6.08 -17.40
C ILE A 26 -1.03 5.55 -18.70
N THR A 27 -1.64 6.42 -19.52
CA THR A 27 -2.37 6.02 -20.75
C THR A 27 -1.50 5.32 -21.81
N ARG A 28 -0.17 5.35 -21.68
CA ARG A 28 0.76 4.62 -22.56
C ARG A 28 0.75 3.11 -22.33
N PHE A 29 0.35 2.62 -21.17
CA PHE A 29 0.17 1.18 -20.94
C PHE A 29 -1.10 0.66 -21.61
N GLU A 30 -2.24 1.32 -21.40
CA GLU A 30 -3.51 1.04 -22.08
C GLU A 30 -3.32 1.03 -23.61
N LYS A 31 -2.77 2.11 -24.18
CA LYS A 31 -2.46 2.22 -25.62
C LYS A 31 -1.37 1.26 -26.10
N GLY A 32 -0.64 0.63 -25.17
CA GLY A 32 0.32 -0.41 -25.47
C GLY A 32 -0.29 -1.81 -25.51
N GLY A 33 -1.55 -1.99 -25.08
CA GLY A 33 -2.18 -3.31 -24.90
C GLY A 33 -1.76 -4.00 -23.61
N PHE A 34 -1.29 -3.26 -22.59
CA PHE A 34 -1.07 -3.83 -21.27
C PHE A 34 -2.38 -3.93 -20.50
N VAL A 35 -2.53 -5.02 -19.75
CA VAL A 35 -3.69 -5.33 -18.90
C VAL A 35 -3.22 -5.63 -17.49
N VAL A 36 -4.09 -5.40 -16.50
CA VAL A 36 -3.89 -5.88 -15.14
C VAL A 36 -4.63 -7.19 -14.94
N GLN A 37 -3.97 -8.12 -14.28
CA GLN A 37 -4.49 -9.41 -13.85
C GLN A 37 -4.24 -9.54 -12.34
N GLU A 38 -5.16 -10.17 -11.62
CA GLU A 38 -4.97 -10.47 -10.20
C GLU A 38 -4.48 -11.91 -10.05
N ILE A 39 -3.43 -12.09 -9.24
CA ILE A 39 -2.91 -13.40 -8.85
C ILE A 39 -3.59 -13.79 -7.54
N THR A 40 -4.26 -14.93 -7.55
CA THR A 40 -4.96 -15.51 -6.40
C THR A 40 -4.35 -16.82 -5.91
N ASP A 41 -3.40 -17.39 -6.64
CA ASP A 41 -2.70 -18.64 -6.29
C ASP A 41 -1.20 -18.42 -6.00
N GLY A 42 -0.65 -19.29 -5.15
CA GLY A 42 0.73 -19.21 -4.67
C GLY A 42 1.81 -19.67 -5.65
N ASP A 43 1.44 -20.22 -6.82
CA ASP A 43 2.39 -20.68 -7.84
C ASP A 43 2.60 -19.59 -8.91
N ALA A 44 1.54 -18.88 -9.30
CA ALA A 44 1.60 -17.75 -10.24
C ALA A 44 2.35 -16.52 -9.71
N ILE A 45 2.66 -16.45 -8.41
CA ILE A 45 3.41 -15.33 -7.80
C ILE A 45 4.92 -15.34 -8.14
N GLU A 46 5.44 -16.38 -8.80
CA GLU A 46 6.88 -16.51 -9.12
C GLU A 46 7.42 -15.28 -9.88
N ASP A 47 6.73 -14.84 -10.94
CA ASP A 47 7.16 -13.68 -11.75
C ASP A 47 7.16 -12.38 -10.91
N PHE A 48 6.11 -12.17 -10.11
CA PHE A 48 6.06 -11.03 -9.18
C PHE A 48 7.27 -11.07 -8.21
N TYR A 49 7.55 -12.23 -7.61
CA TYR A 49 8.64 -12.40 -6.67
C TYR A 49 10.01 -12.15 -7.30
N LYS A 50 10.25 -12.69 -8.50
CA LYS A 50 11.48 -12.50 -9.27
C LYS A 50 11.78 -11.01 -9.46
N TYR A 51 10.83 -10.25 -10.01
CA TYR A 51 11.04 -8.82 -10.23
C TYR A 51 11.10 -8.03 -8.92
N TYR A 52 10.38 -8.42 -7.86
CA TYR A 52 10.54 -7.85 -6.51
C TYR A 52 11.96 -8.05 -5.97
N ALA A 53 12.51 -9.27 -6.05
CA ALA A 53 13.83 -9.61 -5.55
C ALA A 53 14.92 -8.89 -6.35
N GLU A 54 14.84 -8.86 -7.69
CA GLU A 54 15.71 -8.05 -8.56
C GLU A 54 15.67 -6.56 -8.17
N ASN A 55 14.48 -6.02 -7.88
CA ASN A 55 14.28 -4.62 -7.51
C ASN A 55 14.93 -4.27 -6.17
N LEU A 56 14.78 -5.13 -5.17
CA LEU A 56 15.41 -4.92 -3.86
C LEU A 56 16.93 -5.13 -3.92
N ASN A 57 17.42 -6.17 -4.62
CA ASN A 57 18.85 -6.36 -4.85
C ASN A 57 19.48 -5.14 -5.53
N HIS A 58 18.84 -4.58 -6.55
CA HIS A 58 19.32 -3.37 -7.24
C HIS A 58 19.47 -2.16 -6.31
N ILE A 59 18.57 -1.99 -5.32
CA ILE A 59 18.65 -0.89 -4.34
C ILE A 59 19.39 -1.27 -3.05
N LYS A 60 20.01 -2.46 -2.99
CA LYS A 60 20.65 -3.04 -1.79
C LYS A 60 19.69 -3.11 -0.58
N GLY A 61 18.42 -3.41 -0.85
CA GLY A 61 17.38 -3.66 0.14
C GLY A 61 17.40 -5.09 0.68
N TYR A 62 16.56 -5.36 1.68
CA TYR A 62 16.40 -6.69 2.27
C TYR A 62 15.33 -7.48 1.52
N VAL A 63 15.74 -8.54 0.82
CA VAL A 63 14.84 -9.46 0.09
C VAL A 63 14.20 -10.44 1.09
N LEU A 64 12.87 -10.46 1.15
CA LEU A 64 12.13 -11.51 1.87
C LEU A 64 12.18 -12.83 1.08
N PRO A 65 12.15 -14.02 1.72
CA PRO A 65 12.09 -15.30 1.03
C PRO A 65 10.83 -15.47 0.17
N HIS A 66 10.91 -16.23 -0.93
CA HIS A 66 9.74 -16.56 -1.78
C HIS A 66 8.58 -17.14 -0.97
N ALA A 67 8.88 -18.06 -0.05
CA ALA A 67 7.90 -18.70 0.81
C ALA A 67 7.15 -17.73 1.76
N CYS A 68 7.60 -16.48 1.93
CA CYS A 68 6.78 -15.46 2.60
C CYS A 68 5.62 -15.01 1.69
N PHE A 69 5.85 -14.86 0.39
CA PHE A 69 4.83 -14.41 -0.56
C PHE A 69 3.78 -15.48 -0.83
N GLN A 70 4.20 -16.74 -0.98
CA GLN A 70 3.28 -17.88 -1.07
C GLN A 70 2.38 -17.94 0.17
N LYS A 71 2.98 -17.92 1.37
CA LYS A 71 2.23 -17.88 2.64
C LYS A 71 1.33 -16.67 2.83
N LEU A 72 1.59 -15.53 2.19
CA LEU A 72 0.66 -14.40 2.23
C LEU A 72 -0.64 -14.76 1.48
N LEU A 73 -0.54 -15.40 0.32
CA LEU A 73 -1.72 -15.87 -0.44
C LEU A 73 -2.38 -17.10 0.18
N ASP A 74 -1.62 -17.98 0.83
CA ASP A 74 -2.17 -19.17 1.50
C ASP A 74 -2.97 -18.84 2.79
N ILE A 75 -2.62 -17.75 3.47
CA ILE A 75 -3.15 -17.41 4.81
C ILE A 75 -4.24 -16.34 4.76
N PHE A 76 -4.07 -15.31 3.93
CA PHE A 76 -4.98 -14.17 3.86
C PHE A 76 -6.01 -14.36 2.75
N SER A 77 -7.24 -13.92 2.98
CA SER A 77 -8.26 -13.95 1.92
C SER A 77 -7.98 -12.90 0.82
N PRO A 78 -8.63 -13.02 -0.36
CA PRO A 78 -8.60 -11.96 -1.38
C PRO A 78 -9.12 -10.59 -0.89
N ASP A 79 -9.90 -10.56 0.19
CA ASP A 79 -10.37 -9.31 0.83
C ASP A 79 -9.33 -8.68 1.76
N GLU A 80 -8.26 -9.42 2.09
CA GLU A 80 -7.16 -9.00 2.98
C GLU A 80 -5.83 -8.81 2.23
N VAL A 81 -5.62 -9.51 1.11
CA VAL A 81 -4.43 -9.39 0.25
C VAL A 81 -4.83 -9.41 -1.23
N ARG A 82 -4.33 -8.42 -1.97
CA ARG A 82 -4.43 -8.35 -3.43
C ARG A 82 -3.04 -8.33 -4.07
N VAL A 83 -2.80 -9.19 -5.06
CA VAL A 83 -1.59 -9.14 -5.91
C VAL A 83 -2.01 -8.80 -7.34
N ALA A 84 -1.74 -7.57 -7.78
CA ALA A 84 -2.05 -7.12 -9.13
C ALA A 84 -0.78 -7.12 -10.00
N VAL A 85 -0.83 -7.71 -11.19
CA VAL A 85 0.28 -7.75 -12.16
C VAL A 85 -0.11 -7.15 -13.50
N LEU A 86 0.78 -6.32 -14.04
CA LEU A 86 0.65 -5.60 -15.29
C LEU A 86 1.41 -6.35 -16.38
N THR A 87 0.70 -6.94 -17.34
CA THR A 87 1.25 -7.83 -18.37
C THR A 87 0.79 -7.45 -19.77
N ASN A 88 1.50 -7.93 -20.80
CA ASN A 88 1.13 -7.79 -22.21
C ASN A 88 1.74 -8.96 -23.00
N ASN A 89 0.91 -9.88 -23.50
CA ASN A 89 1.36 -11.04 -24.28
C ASN A 89 2.54 -11.80 -23.61
N GLY A 90 2.45 -12.04 -22.30
CA GLY A 90 3.50 -12.69 -21.50
C GLY A 90 4.64 -11.77 -21.03
N LEU A 91 4.73 -10.52 -21.50
CA LEU A 91 5.68 -9.54 -20.97
C LEU A 91 5.17 -8.96 -19.64
N PHE A 92 5.78 -9.35 -18.53
CA PHE A 92 5.60 -8.69 -17.24
C PHE A 92 6.21 -7.28 -17.27
N ALA A 93 5.42 -6.26 -16.91
CA ALA A 93 5.87 -4.87 -16.75
C ALA A 93 6.05 -4.46 -15.28
N GLY A 94 5.27 -5.04 -14.38
CA GLY A 94 5.34 -4.79 -12.95
C GLY A 94 4.17 -5.42 -12.20
N GLY A 95 4.17 -5.32 -10.89
CA GLY A 95 3.04 -5.68 -10.04
C GLY A 95 3.09 -5.01 -8.67
N ASN A 96 1.96 -5.00 -7.98
CA ASN A 96 1.76 -4.40 -6.67
C ASN A 96 1.05 -5.40 -5.74
N LEU A 97 1.69 -5.77 -4.63
CA LEU A 97 1.04 -6.49 -3.53
C LEU A 97 0.53 -5.48 -2.52
N THR A 98 -0.79 -5.49 -2.34
CA THR A 98 -1.53 -4.62 -1.44
C THR A 98 -2.09 -5.43 -0.28
N MET A 99 -1.73 -5.05 0.94
CA MET A 99 -2.45 -5.51 2.14
C MET A 99 -3.69 -4.63 2.32
N LEU A 100 -4.80 -5.22 2.74
CA LEU A 100 -6.09 -4.56 2.86
C LEU A 100 -6.53 -4.56 4.33
N ASP A 101 -7.08 -3.43 4.79
CA ASP A 101 -7.74 -3.30 6.10
C ASP A 101 -9.19 -2.86 5.84
N PRO A 102 -10.13 -3.80 5.59
CA PRO A 102 -11.53 -3.48 5.30
C PRO A 102 -12.20 -2.73 6.45
N ALA A 103 -11.85 -3.06 7.70
CA ALA A 103 -12.41 -2.44 8.90
C ALA A 103 -12.07 -0.94 9.01
N ARG A 104 -10.86 -0.52 8.58
CA ARG A 104 -10.47 0.89 8.50
C ARG A 104 -10.61 1.50 7.11
N LYS A 105 -11.02 0.71 6.12
CA LYS A 105 -11.07 1.07 4.69
C LYS A 105 -9.76 1.66 4.18
N ILE A 106 -8.64 0.98 4.47
CA ILE A 106 -7.30 1.38 4.00
C ILE A 106 -6.66 0.28 3.15
N ALA A 107 -6.24 0.64 1.93
CA ALA A 107 -5.38 -0.19 1.09
C ALA A 107 -3.90 0.20 1.28
N TYR A 108 -3.03 -0.75 1.57
CA TYR A 108 -1.60 -0.54 1.85
C TYR A 108 -0.74 -1.12 0.74
N PHE A 109 -0.22 -0.28 -0.16
CA PHE A 109 0.71 -0.72 -1.22
C PHE A 109 2.04 -1.11 -0.57
N THR A 110 2.25 -2.43 -0.42
CA THR A 110 3.22 -2.99 0.53
C THR A 110 4.48 -3.48 -0.18
N PHE A 111 4.34 -4.22 -1.29
CA PHE A 111 5.47 -4.64 -2.11
C PHE A 111 5.24 -4.28 -3.58
N LEU A 112 6.32 -3.87 -4.26
CA LEU A 112 6.30 -3.44 -5.64
C LEU A 112 7.36 -4.23 -6.42
N ALA A 113 6.93 -4.88 -7.50
CA ALA A 113 7.77 -5.56 -8.46
C ALA A 113 7.77 -4.75 -9.77
N LEU A 114 8.92 -4.43 -10.36
CA LEU A 114 8.98 -3.65 -11.61
C LEU A 114 9.94 -4.30 -12.60
N ASN A 115 9.52 -4.45 -13.85
CA ASN A 115 10.45 -4.75 -14.93
C ASN A 115 11.25 -3.49 -15.27
N ARG A 116 12.52 -3.47 -14.86
CA ARG A 116 13.44 -2.33 -15.07
C ARG A 116 14.01 -2.28 -16.49
N ASN A 117 13.81 -3.34 -17.28
CA ASN A 117 14.30 -3.47 -18.65
C ASN A 117 13.26 -3.04 -19.71
N LEU A 118 12.10 -2.52 -19.28
CA LEU A 118 11.13 -1.92 -20.19
C LEU A 118 11.73 -0.72 -20.93
N PRO A 119 11.36 -0.48 -22.20
CA PRO A 119 11.72 0.74 -22.91
C PRO A 119 11.33 2.00 -22.14
N ASN A 120 12.22 2.99 -22.07
CA ASN A 120 12.09 4.25 -21.29
C ASN A 120 10.77 5.04 -21.46
N LYS A 121 9.98 4.74 -22.50
CA LYS A 121 8.62 5.28 -22.72
C LYS A 121 7.57 4.76 -21.74
N TYR A 122 7.88 3.69 -20.99
CA TYR A 122 7.02 3.07 -19.99
C TYR A 122 7.48 3.43 -18.57
N SER A 123 6.53 3.56 -17.66
CA SER A 123 6.78 3.92 -16.25
C SER A 123 5.83 3.13 -15.34
N PRO A 124 6.09 1.82 -15.13
CA PRO A 124 5.11 0.89 -14.53
C PRO A 124 4.65 1.33 -13.13
N THR A 125 5.53 1.96 -12.35
CA THR A 125 5.19 2.52 -11.03
C THR A 125 4.04 3.53 -11.06
N TYR A 126 3.97 4.40 -12.07
CA TYR A 126 2.89 5.38 -12.18
C TYR A 126 1.58 4.70 -12.54
N TYR A 127 1.61 3.74 -13.47
CA TYR A 127 0.42 2.99 -13.86
C TYR A 127 -0.12 2.13 -12.71
N LEU A 128 0.73 1.34 -12.04
CA LEU A 128 0.33 0.51 -10.89
C LEU A 128 -0.16 1.33 -9.70
N SER A 129 0.40 2.53 -9.48
CA SER A 129 -0.12 3.44 -8.45
C SER A 129 -1.50 3.97 -8.82
N TRP A 130 -1.71 4.31 -10.09
CA TRP A 130 -2.99 4.82 -10.60
C TRP A 130 -4.07 3.75 -10.60
N GLU A 131 -3.78 2.56 -11.13
CA GLU A 131 -4.69 1.43 -11.15
C GLU A 131 -5.10 1.04 -9.73
N GLY A 132 -4.15 0.88 -8.81
CA GLY A 132 -4.45 0.57 -7.42
C GLY A 132 -5.28 1.64 -6.70
N ILE A 133 -5.18 2.92 -7.09
CA ILE A 133 -6.03 4.00 -6.56
C ILE A 133 -7.48 3.83 -7.04
N ASN A 134 -7.69 3.55 -8.32
CA ASN A 134 -9.03 3.37 -8.89
C ASN A 134 -9.68 2.09 -8.33
N TRP A 135 -8.93 0.99 -8.30
CA TRP A 135 -9.39 -0.25 -7.67
C TRP A 135 -9.77 -0.05 -6.20
N ALA A 136 -8.97 0.69 -5.42
CA ALA A 136 -9.28 0.97 -4.02
C ALA A 136 -10.59 1.77 -3.87
N TRP A 137 -10.77 2.82 -4.70
CA TRP A 137 -12.00 3.61 -4.74
C TRP A 137 -13.23 2.77 -5.12
N GLU A 138 -13.12 1.98 -6.18
CA GLU A 138 -14.19 1.11 -6.70
C GLU A 138 -14.62 0.03 -5.69
N ASN A 139 -13.67 -0.46 -4.87
CA ASN A 139 -13.92 -1.43 -3.81
C ASN A 139 -14.21 -0.79 -2.43
N GLY A 140 -14.56 0.51 -2.40
CA GLY A 140 -15.04 1.18 -1.19
C GLY A 140 -13.98 1.50 -0.12
N TYR A 141 -12.70 1.44 -0.47
CA TYR A 141 -11.62 1.93 0.38
C TYR A 141 -11.58 3.46 0.36
N GLU A 142 -11.43 4.08 1.52
CA GLU A 142 -11.42 5.54 1.67
C GLU A 142 -10.00 6.11 1.59
N ARG A 143 -8.97 5.27 1.81
CA ARG A 143 -7.57 5.72 1.91
C ARG A 143 -6.58 4.74 1.27
N VAL A 144 -5.53 5.28 0.65
CA VAL A 144 -4.41 4.51 0.11
C VAL A 144 -3.11 4.89 0.82
N SER A 145 -2.46 3.92 1.44
CA SER A 145 -1.16 4.08 2.09
C SER A 145 -0.03 3.61 1.17
N PHE A 146 0.81 4.55 0.75
CA PHE A 146 2.04 4.30 0.00
C PHE A 146 3.24 3.96 0.91
N GLY A 147 3.00 3.48 2.13
CA GLY A 147 4.02 3.11 3.10
C GLY A 147 4.82 4.28 3.70
N ARG A 148 5.83 3.95 4.53
CA ARG A 148 6.68 4.94 5.22
C ARG A 148 7.80 5.43 4.30
N GLU A 149 8.05 6.74 4.28
CA GLU A 149 9.08 7.36 3.45
C GLU A 149 9.87 8.44 4.19
N ARG A 150 11.19 8.46 4.04
CA ARG A 150 12.04 9.51 4.62
C ARG A 150 11.79 10.88 3.93
N PRO A 151 11.95 12.03 4.62
CA PRO A 151 11.77 13.37 4.04
C PRO A 151 12.46 13.61 2.69
N ASP A 152 13.69 13.12 2.58
CA ASP A 152 14.68 13.32 1.51
C ASP A 152 14.57 12.36 0.32
N ASN A 153 13.81 11.26 0.43
CA ASN A 153 13.76 10.24 -0.63
C ASN A 153 13.07 10.79 -1.90
N PRO A 154 13.72 10.84 -3.07
CA PRO A 154 13.11 11.38 -4.29
C PRO A 154 11.85 10.61 -4.76
N ARG A 155 11.65 9.37 -4.30
CA ARG A 155 10.43 8.56 -4.56
C ARG A 155 9.16 9.18 -3.99
N VAL A 156 9.30 10.02 -2.96
CA VAL A 156 8.20 10.76 -2.32
C VAL A 156 7.45 11.62 -3.33
N ARG A 157 8.17 12.30 -4.23
CA ARG A 157 7.55 13.19 -5.23
C ARG A 157 6.58 12.46 -6.15
N GLY A 158 6.88 11.21 -6.50
CA GLY A 158 5.98 10.36 -7.29
C GLY A 158 4.66 10.07 -6.56
N LYS A 159 4.71 9.90 -5.24
CA LYS A 159 3.53 9.66 -4.39
C LYS A 159 2.73 10.95 -4.16
N GLN A 160 3.41 12.08 -3.95
CA GLN A 160 2.77 13.41 -3.81
C GLN A 160 1.97 13.82 -5.06
N LYS A 161 2.41 13.41 -6.26
CA LYS A 161 1.68 13.66 -7.52
C LYS A 161 0.29 13.01 -7.59
N PHE A 162 -0.01 12.04 -6.75
CA PHE A 162 -1.36 11.45 -6.62
C PHE A 162 -2.17 12.09 -5.48
N GLY A 163 -1.72 13.21 -4.91
CA GLY A 163 -2.35 13.85 -3.75
C GLY A 163 -2.00 13.20 -2.40
N ALA A 164 -1.01 12.29 -2.35
CA ALA A 164 -0.65 11.61 -1.10
C ALA A 164 0.20 12.50 -0.17
N GLU A 165 -0.25 12.63 1.07
CA GLU A 165 0.37 13.48 2.09
C GLU A 165 1.31 12.71 3.03
N ARG A 166 2.06 13.47 3.85
CA ARG A 166 2.93 12.93 4.90
C ARG A 166 2.24 12.94 6.26
N VAL A 167 1.63 11.83 6.62
CA VAL A 167 1.16 11.60 8.00
C VAL A 167 2.37 11.24 8.90
N PRO A 168 2.60 11.96 10.03
CA PRO A 168 3.66 11.64 10.97
C PRO A 168 3.36 10.34 11.74
N ILE A 169 4.37 9.49 11.92
CA ILE A 169 4.24 8.25 12.68
C ILE A 169 4.85 8.47 14.06
N HIS A 170 4.01 8.54 15.09
CA HIS A 170 4.43 8.71 16.48
C HIS A 170 4.53 7.35 17.19
N SER A 171 5.73 6.79 17.28
CA SER A 171 5.98 5.59 18.09
C SER A 171 5.99 5.94 19.58
N ARG A 172 5.01 5.46 20.34
CA ARG A 172 5.03 5.51 21.81
C ARG A 172 5.59 4.19 22.34
N VAL A 173 6.75 4.23 23.02
CA VAL A 173 7.27 3.08 23.76
C VAL A 173 6.50 2.98 25.08
N VAL A 174 5.64 1.97 25.21
CA VAL A 174 4.99 1.65 26.47
C VAL A 174 5.84 0.62 27.20
N LEU A 175 6.55 1.05 28.25
CA LEU A 175 7.32 0.14 29.11
C LEU A 175 6.35 -0.66 29.98
N LEU A 176 6.08 -1.91 29.58
CA LEU A 176 5.20 -2.84 30.30
C LEU A 176 5.93 -3.48 31.50
N SER A 177 6.25 -2.68 32.52
CA SER A 177 6.63 -3.20 33.84
C SER A 177 5.41 -3.26 34.77
N LYS A 178 5.43 -4.14 35.78
CA LYS A 178 4.36 -4.19 36.81
C LYS A 178 4.18 -2.86 37.53
N THR A 179 5.26 -2.10 37.73
CA THR A 179 5.22 -0.75 38.32
C THR A 179 4.61 0.27 37.36
N ALA A 180 5.01 0.30 36.08
CA ALA A 180 4.45 1.20 35.08
C ALA A 180 2.95 0.92 34.83
N SER A 181 2.54 -0.35 34.82
CA SER A 181 1.13 -0.76 34.74
C SER A 181 0.30 -0.26 35.94
N ARG A 182 0.80 -0.44 37.17
CA ARG A 182 0.16 0.11 38.38
C ARG A 182 0.07 1.64 38.35
N LEU A 183 1.15 2.32 37.95
CA LEU A 183 1.17 3.79 37.80
C LEU A 183 0.20 4.27 36.71
N TYR A 184 0.06 3.55 35.60
CA TYR A 184 -0.91 3.86 34.55
C TYR A 184 -2.36 3.72 35.05
N GLN A 185 -2.68 2.63 35.75
CA GLN A 185 -4.01 2.41 36.33
C GLN A 185 -4.35 3.46 37.40
N LEU A 186 -3.39 3.79 38.28
CA LEU A 186 -3.53 4.89 39.25
C LEU A 186 -3.78 6.23 38.53
N ARG A 187 -3.01 6.53 37.47
CA ARG A 187 -3.20 7.78 36.71
C ARG A 187 -4.55 7.83 35.98
N LYS A 188 -5.06 6.69 35.50
CA LYS A 188 -6.42 6.59 34.92
C LYS A 188 -7.50 6.86 35.98
N THR A 189 -7.34 6.35 37.20
CA THR A 189 -8.27 6.65 38.32
C THR A 189 -8.19 8.11 38.77
N PHE A 190 -7.01 8.75 38.79
CA PHE A 190 -6.88 10.17 39.11
C PHE A 190 -7.34 11.14 38.00
N GLN A 191 -7.43 10.69 36.74
CA GLN A 191 -7.97 11.48 35.62
C GLN A 191 -9.47 11.21 35.35
N GLY A 192 -10.10 10.29 36.09
CA GLY A 192 -11.52 9.90 35.96
C GLY A 192 -12.54 10.93 36.45
N GLY A 193 -12.26 12.23 36.30
CA GLY A 193 -13.19 13.33 36.54
C GLY A 193 -13.86 13.88 35.26
N GLY A 194 -13.59 13.26 34.09
CA GLY A 194 -14.10 13.68 32.79
C GLY A 194 -14.30 12.50 31.84
N GLN A 195 -15.57 12.28 31.49
CA GLN A 195 -16.15 11.53 30.37
C GLN A 195 -15.35 11.73 29.05
N ALA A 196 -15.07 10.77 28.17
CA ALA A 196 -15.31 9.32 28.11
C ALA A 196 -14.11 8.68 27.31
N ASP A 197 -14.06 7.46 26.73
CA ASP A 197 -15.00 6.37 26.42
C ASP A 197 -14.32 4.99 26.64
N ASP A 198 -15.03 3.88 26.40
CA ASP A 198 -14.58 2.50 26.67
C ASP A 198 -14.32 1.66 25.39
N PRO A 199 -13.16 1.00 25.22
CA PRO A 199 -12.83 0.24 24.00
C PRO A 199 -12.92 -1.29 24.13
N PHE A 200 -13.59 -1.86 25.16
CA PHE A 200 -13.73 -3.32 25.31
C PHE A 200 -15.10 -3.76 25.85
N PRO A 201 -16.06 -4.11 24.96
CA PRO A 201 -17.25 -4.85 25.38
C PRO A 201 -16.95 -6.36 25.49
N GLY A 202 -17.15 -6.90 26.70
CA GLY A 202 -17.53 -8.31 26.91
C GLY A 202 -16.41 -9.36 27.03
N GLN A 203 -16.27 -9.93 28.23
CA GLN A 203 -16.27 -11.38 28.41
C GLN A 203 -17.06 -11.74 29.67
N VAL A 204 -18.19 -12.43 29.49
CA VAL A 204 -18.87 -13.21 30.53
C VAL A 204 -19.35 -14.50 29.87
N SER A 205 -18.94 -15.64 30.45
CA SER A 205 -19.33 -17.03 30.16
C SER A 205 -19.35 -17.46 28.68
#